data_AF-A0A7J3UYQ3-F1
#
_entry.id   AF-A0A7J3UYQ3-F1
#
_cell.length_a   1.000
_cell.length_b   1.000
_cell.length_c   1.000
_cell.angle_alpha   90.00
_cell.angle_beta   90.00
_cell.angle_gamma   90.00
#
_symmetry.space_group_name_H-M   'P 1'
#
loop_
_entity.id
_entity.type
_entity.pdbx_description
1 polymer ?
#
loop_
_entity_poly.entity_id
_entity_poly.type
_entity_poly.pdbx_seq_one_letter_code
_entity_poly.pdbx_strand_id
1 'polypeptide(L)'
;METDFVSRVTVYLRNRDFEEIVRSALKDIFGEPLASTVIFQIGGTESIMDPSLFEKKIRLVFGPGADLILDYVTKKLENPRKRIVRK
;
A
#
# COMPACT_ATOMS: atom_id res chain seq x y z
N MET A 1 -3.94 -10.77 -15.71
CA MET A 1 -4.50 -9.42 -15.91
C MET A 1 -3.74 -8.52 -14.97
N GLU A 2 -2.86 -7.68 -15.51
CA GLU A 2 -2.20 -6.63 -14.73
C GLU A 2 -3.27 -5.58 -14.41
N THR A 3 -3.42 -5.25 -13.14
CA THR A 3 -4.42 -4.29 -12.64
C THR A 3 -3.86 -2.87 -12.77
N ASP A 4 -4.76 -1.88 -12.84
CA ASP A 4 -4.41 -0.45 -12.87
C ASP A 4 -3.40 -0.07 -11.77
N PHE A 5 -3.51 -0.71 -10.59
CA PHE A 5 -2.58 -0.52 -9.48
C PHE A 5 -1.14 -0.94 -9.83
N VAL A 6 -0.93 -2.20 -10.26
CA VAL A 6 0.42 -2.74 -10.50
C VAL A 6 1.12 -1.94 -11.58
N SER A 7 0.43 -1.66 -12.68
CA SER A 7 1.01 -0.88 -13.78
C SER A 7 1.37 0.55 -13.35
N ARG A 8 0.53 1.20 -12.52
CA ARG A 8 0.82 2.54 -11.98
C ARG A 8 2.00 2.53 -11.01
N VAL A 9 2.07 1.56 -10.11
CA VAL A 9 3.14 1.46 -9.10
C VAL A 9 4.49 1.12 -9.74
N THR A 10 4.52 0.23 -10.73
CA THR A 10 5.77 -0.23 -11.39
C THR A 10 6.59 0.89 -12.01
N VAL A 11 5.92 1.97 -12.46
CA VAL A 11 6.59 3.19 -12.96
C VAL A 11 7.43 3.87 -11.86
N TYR A 12 7.00 3.80 -10.60
CA TYR A 12 7.63 4.48 -9.46
C TYR A 12 8.63 3.61 -8.69
N LEU A 13 8.60 2.29 -8.88
CA LEU A 13 9.49 1.33 -8.20
C LEU A 13 10.97 1.49 -8.55
N ARG A 14 11.30 1.98 -9.75
CA ARG A 14 12.69 2.07 -10.24
C ARG A 14 13.62 2.93 -9.36
N ASN A 15 13.08 3.71 -8.42
CA ASN A 15 13.84 4.61 -7.55
C ASN A 15 13.42 4.58 -6.07
N ARG A 16 12.49 3.71 -5.64
CA ARG A 16 11.87 3.82 -4.30
C ARG A 16 11.55 2.47 -3.66
N ASP A 17 11.75 2.39 -2.36
CA ASP A 17 11.30 1.31 -1.49
C ASP A 17 9.77 1.30 -1.38
N PHE A 18 9.12 0.47 -2.20
CA PHE A 18 7.69 0.21 -2.15
C PHE A 18 7.22 -0.20 -0.76
N GLU A 19 8.00 -1.07 -0.13
CA GLU A 19 7.75 -1.57 1.22
C GLU A 19 7.58 -0.42 2.21
N GLU A 20 8.51 0.53 2.24
CA GLU A 20 8.45 1.67 3.16
C GLU A 20 7.19 2.53 2.93
N ILE A 21 6.82 2.73 1.67
CA ILE A 21 5.65 3.54 1.32
C ILE A 21 4.37 2.82 1.71
N VAL A 22 4.26 1.51 1.48
CA VAL A 22 3.13 0.70 1.91
C VAL A 22 3.04 0.68 3.43
N ARG A 23 4.14 0.43 4.16
CA ARG A 23 4.15 0.48 5.62
C ARG A 23 3.68 1.83 6.14
N SER A 24 4.23 2.91 5.57
CA SER A 24 3.86 4.27 5.94
C SER A 24 2.39 4.57 5.62
N ALA A 25 1.88 4.09 4.49
CA ALA A 25 0.48 4.26 4.11
C ALA A 25 -0.48 3.51 5.05
N LEU A 26 -0.17 2.25 5.36
CA LEU A 26 -0.97 1.46 6.30
C LEU A 26 -0.96 2.07 7.71
N LYS A 27 0.18 2.62 8.15
CA LYS A 27 0.27 3.38 9.40
C LYS A 27 -0.61 4.63 9.39
N ASP A 28 -0.66 5.37 8.28
CA ASP A 28 -1.52 6.56 8.18
C ASP A 28 -3.02 6.22 8.17
N ILE A 29 -3.40 5.09 7.57
CA ILE A 29 -4.79 4.65 7.48
C ILE A 29 -5.28 4.06 8.81
N PHE A 30 -4.49 3.17 9.41
CA PHE A 30 -4.93 2.34 10.54
C PHE A 30 -4.26 2.69 11.88
N GLY A 31 -3.16 3.44 11.87
CA GLY A 31 -2.32 3.68 13.05
C GLY A 31 -1.40 2.50 13.41
N GLU A 32 -0.42 2.75 14.29
CA GLU A 32 0.31 1.70 15.02
C GLU A 32 -0.52 1.38 16.27
N PRO A 33 -1.18 0.20 16.39
CA PRO A 33 -0.64 -1.13 16.07
C PRO A 33 -1.31 -1.86 14.89
N LEU A 34 -2.46 -1.37 14.41
CA LEU A 34 -3.28 -2.07 13.43
C LEU A 34 -2.56 -2.26 12.09
N ALA A 35 -1.70 -1.32 11.68
CA ALA A 35 -0.89 -1.46 10.48
C ALA A 35 -0.04 -2.75 10.49
N SER A 36 0.56 -3.10 11.62
CA SER A 36 1.35 -4.33 11.76
C SER A 36 0.47 -5.58 11.69
N THR A 37 -0.72 -5.54 12.29
CA THR A 37 -1.71 -6.62 12.19
C THR A 37 -2.16 -6.82 10.74
N VAL A 38 -2.42 -5.74 10.00
CA VAL A 38 -2.79 -5.82 8.58
C VAL A 38 -1.67 -6.45 7.77
N ILE A 39 -0.43 -6.00 7.95
CA ILE A 39 0.74 -6.59 7.26
C ILE A 39 0.84 -8.09 7.57
N PHE A 40 0.68 -8.48 8.83
CA PHE A 40 0.67 -9.89 9.22
C PHE A 40 -0.45 -10.68 8.51
N GLN A 41 -1.68 -10.15 8.52
CA GLN A 41 -2.86 -10.80 7.93
C GLN A 41 -2.75 -10.99 6.41
N ILE A 42 -2.11 -10.05 5.71
CA ILE A 42 -1.92 -10.17 4.25
C ILE A 42 -0.79 -11.12 3.86
N GLY A 43 -0.01 -11.65 4.82
CA GLY A 43 1.08 -12.59 4.57
C GLY A 43 2.48 -12.05 4.86
N GLY A 44 2.59 -11.03 5.71
CA GLY A 44 3.86 -10.50 6.20
C GLY A 44 4.58 -9.58 5.21
N THR A 45 5.87 -9.34 5.48
CA THR A 45 6.70 -8.39 4.73
C THR A 45 6.79 -8.75 3.24
N GLU A 46 6.83 -10.04 2.89
CA GLU A 46 6.88 -10.48 1.48
C GLU A 46 5.70 -9.95 0.67
N SER A 47 4.52 -9.82 1.30
CA SER A 47 3.30 -9.34 0.66
C SER A 47 3.28 -7.82 0.46
N ILE A 48 4.20 -7.06 1.06
CA ILE A 48 4.33 -5.61 0.86
C ILE A 48 5.61 -5.22 0.10
N MET A 49 6.44 -6.19 -0.27
CA MET A 49 7.59 -5.99 -1.15
C MET A 49 7.23 -6.18 -2.62
N ASP A 50 6.21 -7.00 -2.91
CA ASP A 50 5.70 -7.22 -4.26
C ASP A 50 4.34 -6.53 -4.46
N PRO A 51 4.21 -5.56 -5.38
CA PRO A 51 2.96 -4.83 -5.61
C PRO A 51 1.79 -5.70 -6.07
N SER A 52 2.05 -6.74 -6.86
CA SER A 52 1.01 -7.64 -7.36
C SER A 52 0.46 -8.51 -6.24
N LEU A 53 1.34 -9.02 -5.40
CA LEU A 53 1.01 -9.79 -4.22
C LEU A 53 0.27 -8.93 -3.19
N PHE A 54 0.75 -7.70 -2.97
CA PHE A 54 0.09 -6.73 -2.08
C PHE A 54 -1.35 -6.51 -2.49
N GLU A 55 -1.59 -6.17 -3.75
CA GLU A 55 -2.93 -5.90 -4.26
C GLU A 55 -3.85 -7.11 -4.06
N LYS A 56 -3.38 -8.29 -4.48
CA LYS A 56 -4.15 -9.53 -4.37
C LYS A 56 -4.54 -9.81 -2.92
N LYS A 57 -3.61 -9.62 -1.98
CA LYS A 57 -3.84 -9.92 -0.56
C LYS A 57 -4.73 -8.88 0.12
N ILE A 58 -4.53 -7.60 -0.18
CA ILE A 58 -5.39 -6.53 0.34
C ILE A 58 -6.83 -6.69 -0.16
N ARG A 59 -7.02 -6.99 -1.45
CA ARG A 59 -8.36 -7.31 -2.00
C ARG A 59 -8.98 -8.53 -1.33
N LEU A 60 -8.19 -9.54 -0.99
CA LEU A 60 -8.68 -10.73 -0.30
C LEU A 60 -9.12 -10.43 1.15
N VAL A 61 -8.39 -9.60 1.87
CA VAL A 61 -8.69 -9.28 3.28
C VAL A 61 -9.81 -8.24 3.42
N PHE A 62 -9.79 -7.19 2.59
CA PHE A 62 -10.70 -6.04 2.72
C PHE A 62 -11.84 -6.02 1.71
N GLY A 63 -11.84 -6.91 0.71
CA GLY A 63 -12.87 -6.97 -0.31
C GLY A 63 -13.03 -5.63 -1.02
N PRO A 64 -14.25 -5.08 -1.14
CA PRO A 64 -14.49 -3.76 -1.75
C PRO A 64 -13.78 -2.59 -1.08
N GLY A 65 -13.44 -2.70 0.21
CA GLY A 65 -12.71 -1.66 0.94
C GLY A 65 -11.23 -1.53 0.52
N ALA A 66 -10.71 -2.54 -0.17
CA ALA A 66 -9.34 -2.56 -0.68
C ALA A 66 -9.05 -1.43 -1.66
N ASP A 67 -10.02 -1.02 -2.47
CA ASP A 67 -9.79 0.00 -3.51
C ASP A 67 -9.39 1.35 -2.90
N LEU A 68 -9.93 1.71 -1.72
CA LEU A 68 -9.54 2.93 -1.00
C LEU A 68 -8.09 2.87 -0.48
N ILE A 69 -7.66 1.68 -0.03
CA ILE A 69 -6.31 1.46 0.48
C ILE A 69 -5.31 1.53 -0.68
N LEU A 70 -5.63 0.85 -1.78
CA LEU A 70 -4.81 0.82 -2.99
C LEU A 70 -4.67 2.21 -3.60
N ASP A 71 -5.77 2.95 -3.74
CA ASP A 71 -5.76 4.34 -4.22
C ASP A 71 -4.89 5.24 -3.32
N TYR A 72 -5.00 5.11 -2.01
CA TYR A 72 -4.18 5.89 -1.07
C TYR A 72 -2.69 5.57 -1.21
N VAL A 73 -2.32 4.28 -1.32
CA VAL A 73 -0.94 3.84 -1.54
C VAL A 73 -0.40 4.40 -2.85
N THR A 74 -1.16 4.31 -3.94
CA THR A 74 -0.77 4.87 -5.25
C THR A 74 -0.57 6.37 -5.18
N LYS A 75 -1.48 7.12 -4.54
CA LYS A 75 -1.34 8.57 -4.34
C LYS A 75 -0.08 8.93 -3.55
N LYS A 76 0.29 8.10 -2.57
CA LYS A 76 1.50 8.31 -1.77
C LYS A 76 2.78 8.04 -2.57
N LEU A 77 2.74 7.05 -3.47
CA LEU A 77 3.81 6.79 -4.45
C LEU A 77 3.95 7.93 -5.45
N GLU A 78 2.83 8.50 -5.92
CA GLU A 78 2.79 9.66 -6.81
C GLU A 78 3.29 10.95 -6.11
N ASN A 79 2.96 11.13 -4.82
CA ASN A 79 3.25 12.34 -4.05
C ASN A 79 3.82 12.06 -2.64
N PRO A 80 5.08 11.61 -2.54
CA PRO A 80 5.71 11.18 -1.30
C PRO A 80 5.97 12.32 -0.29
N ARG A 81 5.83 13.59 -0.70
CA ARG A 81 6.06 14.78 0.13
C ARG A 81 4.81 15.35 0.79
N LYS A 82 3.61 14.82 0.51
CA LYS A 82 2.40 15.28 1.20
C LYS A 82 2.26 14.58 2.55
N ARG A 83 3.12 15.00 3.50
CA ARG A 83 2.78 14.95 4.92
C ARG A 83 1.53 15.82 5.04
N ILE A 84 0.36 15.20 5.18
CA ILE A 84 -0.88 15.94 5.37
C ILE A 84 -0.71 16.68 6.69
N VAL A 85 -0.36 17.96 6.61
CA VAL A 85 -0.46 18.89 7.73
C VAL A 85 -1.95 18.96 8.02
N ARG A 86 -2.42 18.14 8.96
CA ARG A 86 -3.73 18.37 9.58
C ARG A 86 -3.59 19.70 10.32
N LYS A 87 -4.38 20.66 9.85
CA LYS A 87 -4.52 22.02 10.36
C LYS A 87 -4.90 22.01 11.84
#